data_AF-A0A845XTX4-F1
#
_entry.id   AF-A0A845XTX4-F1
#
_cell.length_a   1.000
_cell.length_b   1.000
_cell.length_c   1.000
_cell.angle_alpha   90.00
_cell.angle_beta   90.00
_cell.angle_gamma   90.00
#
_symmetry.space_group_name_H-M   'P 1'
#
loop_
_entity.id
_entity.type
_entity.pdbx_description
1 polymer ?
#
loop_
_entity_poly.entity_id
_entity_poly.type
_entity_poly.pdbx_seq_one_letter_code
_entity_poly.pdbx_strand_id
1 'polypeptide(L)' 'MRFISPKTDFAFKKIFGSDQSKDILISFLNAMIY' A
#
# COMPACT_ATOMS: atom_id res chain seq x y z
N MET A 1 -13.42 14.71 0.37
CA MET A 1 -12.83 13.47 0.93
C MET A 1 -12.75 12.47 -0.21
N ARG A 2 -11.54 12.08 -0.67
CA ARG A 2 -11.42 11.04 -1.70
C ARG A 2 -11.71 9.69 -1.04
N PHE A 3 -12.81 9.07 -1.41
CA PHE A 3 -13.09 7.69 -1.01
C PHE A 3 -12.13 6.78 -1.77
N ILE A 4 -11.20 6.16 -1.06
CA ILE A 4 -10.49 4.99 -1.59
C ILE A 4 -11.53 3.88 -1.66
N SER A 5 -11.65 3.22 -2.81
CA SER A 5 -12.61 2.13 -2.94
C SER A 5 -12.29 1.05 -1.89
N PRO A 6 -13.28 0.49 -1.18
CA PRO A 6 -13.03 -0.55 -0.18
C PRO A 6 -12.26 -1.75 -0.74
N LYS A 7 -12.47 -2.04 -2.04
CA LYS A 7 -11.75 -3.08 -2.77
C LYS A 7 -10.26 -2.74 -2.93
N THR A 8 -9.93 -1.49 -3.20
CA THR A 8 -8.54 -1.01 -3.29
C THR A 8 -7.86 -1.06 -1.92
N ASP A 9 -8.52 -0.57 -0.87
CA ASP A 9 -7.98 -0.59 0.50
C ASP A 9 -7.74 -2.02 1.01
N PHE A 10 -8.70 -2.93 0.76
CA PHE A 10 -8.57 -4.33 1.13
C PHE A 10 -7.40 -5.03 0.42
N ALA A 11 -7.27 -4.83 -0.89
CA ALA A 11 -6.15 -5.38 -1.65
C ALA A 11 -4.80 -4.81 -1.19
N PHE A 12 -4.76 -3.51 -0.91
CA PHE A 12 -3.56 -2.83 -0.43
C PHE A 12 -3.11 -3.38 0.93
N LYS A 13 -4.04 -3.50 1.89
CA LYS A 13 -3.78 -4.11 3.20
C LYS A 13 -3.40 -5.59 3.10
N LYS A 14 -3.93 -6.33 2.13
CA LYS A 14 -3.55 -7.74 1.93
C LYS A 14 -2.10 -7.88 1.46
N ILE A 15 -1.59 -6.92 0.68
CA ILE A 15 -0.23 -6.92 0.13
C ILE A 15 0.78 -6.30 1.11
N PHE A 16 0.39 -5.21 1.77
CA PHE A 16 1.28 -4.36 2.58
C PHE A 16 0.93 -4.29 4.07
N GLY A 17 -0.04 -5.09 4.54
CA GLY A 17 -0.55 -5.01 5.91
C GLY A 17 0.19 -5.86 6.94
N SER A 18 1.28 -6.54 6.56
CA SER A 18 2.12 -7.29 7.50
C SER A 18 3.42 -6.53 7.82
N ASP A 19 3.99 -6.74 9.00
CA ASP A 19 5.24 -6.07 9.39
C ASP A 19 6.41 -6.39 8.44
N GLN A 20 6.43 -7.59 7.87
CA GLN A 20 7.43 -8.02 6.89
C GLN A 20 7.31 -7.26 5.54
N SER A 21 6.13 -6.73 5.23
CA SER A 21 5.88 -6.00 3.99
C SER A 21 6.22 -4.50 4.06
N LYS A 22 6.71 -4.03 5.21
CA LYS A 22 7.01 -2.63 5.47
C LYS A 22 8.10 -2.07 4.54
N ASP A 23 9.18 -2.81 4.34
CA ASP A 23 10.27 -2.40 3.45
C ASP A 23 9.84 -2.37 1.96
N ILE A 24 8.94 -3.28 1.59
CA ILE A 24 8.35 -3.35 0.25
C ILE A 24 7.41 -2.16 0.03
N LEU A 25 6.59 -1.81 1.02
CA LEU A 25 5.72 -0.63 0.97
C LEU A 25 6.54 0.65 0.79
N ILE A 26 7.63 0.80 1.54
CA ILE A 26 8.54 1.96 1.43
C ILE A 26 9.15 2.02 0.02
N SER A 27 9.63 0.88 -0.50
CA SER A 27 10.20 0.80 -1.85
C SER A 27 9.17 1.13 -2.93
N PHE A 28 7.94 0.63 -2.79
CA PHE A 28 6.83 0.92 -3.71
C PHE A 28 6.49 2.42 -3.73
N LEU A 29 6.36 3.05 -2.56
CA LEU A 29 6.08 4.49 -2.47
C LEU A 29 7.22 5.34 -3.03
N ASN A 30 8.47 4.95 -2.77
CA ASN A 30 9.63 5.64 -3.36
C ASN A 30 9.61 5.57 -4.89
N ALA A 31 9.30 4.41 -5.48
CA ALA A 31 9.17 4.24 -6.92
C ALA A 31 7.96 4.95 -7.56
N MET A 32 7.01 5.45 -6.75
CA MET A 32 5.91 6.31 -7.25
C MET A 32 6.27 7.79 -7.25
N ILE A 33 7.21 8.19 -6.39
CA ILE A 33 7.63 9.59 -6.21
C ILE A 33 8.81 9.93 -7.12
N TYR A 34 9.70 8.97 -7.36
CA TYR A 34 10.82 9.04 -8.30
C TYR A 34 10.46 8.45 -9.66
#